data_AF-A0A4Z1SQ54-F1
#
_entry.id   AF-A0A4Z1SQ54-F1
#
_cell.length_a   1.000
_cell.length_b   1.000
_cell.length_c   1.000
_cell.angle_alpha   90.00
_cell.angle_beta   90.00
_cell.angle_gamma   90.00
#
_symmetry.space_group_name_H-M   'P 1'
#
loop_
_entity.id
_entity.type
_entity.pdbx_description
1 polymer ?
#
loop_
_entity_poly.entity_id
_entity_poly.type
_entity_poly.pdbx_seq_one_letter_code
_entity_poly.pdbx_strand_id
1 'polypeptide(L)'
;MEVKVLKSRGWVFYTVPNIPPHDPDKSGKWMYFWTDRAFVEEVCKEAISTGVVSIAKHSDASDGVACFYLQIDDFGGHKKVIRFFLDKGLVKKTKAGRFYDISFKLDNQTRAGEYGDNFKGRLRLSNFIDLGNGAFK
;
A
#
# COMPACT_ATOMS: atom_id res chain seq x y z
N MET A 1 10.78 7.10 -13.23
CA MET A 1 10.01 8.38 -13.17
C MET A 1 10.68 9.31 -12.16
N GLU A 2 10.57 10.62 -12.34
CA GLU A 2 11.06 11.59 -11.34
C GLU A 2 10.23 11.46 -10.05
N VAL A 3 10.93 11.35 -8.91
CA VAL A 3 10.29 11.18 -7.59
C VAL A 3 10.38 12.50 -6.84
N LYS A 4 9.23 13.09 -6.50
CA LYS A 4 9.15 14.23 -5.60
C LYS A 4 8.95 13.75 -4.16
N VAL A 5 9.78 14.23 -3.24
CA VAL A 5 9.69 13.92 -1.81
C VAL A 5 9.25 15.16 -1.02
N LEU A 6 8.23 15.02 -0.18
CA LEU A 6 7.70 16.10 0.67
C LEU A 6 7.48 15.60 2.09
N LYS A 7 7.95 16.35 3.10
CA LYS A 7 7.62 16.09 4.50
C LYS A 7 6.50 17.03 4.96
N SER A 8 5.45 16.48 5.55
CA SER A 8 4.34 17.28 6.09
C SER A 8 3.53 16.52 7.13
N ARG A 9 3.22 17.18 8.26
CA ARG A 9 2.31 16.68 9.31
C ARG A 9 2.62 15.25 9.80
N GLY A 10 3.91 14.94 10.03
CA GLY A 10 4.34 13.63 10.49
C GLY A 10 4.33 12.54 9.41
N TRP A 11 4.34 12.91 8.13
CA TRP A 11 4.42 12.00 6.99
C TRP A 11 5.53 12.42 6.03
N VAL A 12 6.14 11.43 5.38
CA VAL A 12 7.00 11.63 4.20
C VAL A 12 6.27 11.07 2.99
N PHE A 13 6.02 11.93 2.01
CA PHE A 13 5.32 11.63 0.77
C PHE A 13 6.29 11.46 -0.38
N TYR A 14 5.97 10.52 -1.27
CA TYR A 14 6.67 10.22 -2.52
C TYR A 14 5.65 10.27 -3.64
N THR A 15 5.82 11.17 -4.60
CA THR A 15 4.83 11.38 -5.66
C THR A 15 5.49 11.55 -7.02
N VAL A 16 4.78 11.15 -8.07
CA VAL A 16 5.07 11.60 -9.43
C VAL A 16 4.45 12.99 -9.63
N PRO A 17 5.15 13.97 -10.24
CA PRO A 17 4.56 15.27 -10.56
C PRO A 17 3.45 15.16 -11.62
N ASN A 18 2.52 16.13 -11.63
CA ASN A 18 1.50 16.31 -12.68
C ASN A 18 0.54 15.12 -12.93
N ILE A 19 0.29 14.30 -11.91
CA ILE A 19 -0.70 13.22 -11.99
C ILE A 19 -2.13 13.76 -11.73
N PRO A 20 -3.15 13.23 -12.44
CA PRO A 20 -4.55 13.51 -12.10
C PRO A 20 -4.84 13.10 -10.65
N PRO A 21 -5.69 13.85 -9.93
CA PRO A 21 -6.10 13.46 -8.59
C PRO A 21 -6.88 12.14 -8.64
N HIS A 22 -6.73 11.34 -7.58
CA HIS A 22 -7.61 10.18 -7.39
C HIS A 22 -9.04 10.65 -7.11
N ASP A 23 -10.00 9.83 -7.52
CA ASP A 23 -11.41 9.96 -7.14
C ASP A 23 -11.51 9.76 -5.62
N PRO A 24 -12.02 10.73 -4.85
CA PRO A 24 -12.11 10.64 -3.40
C PRO A 24 -12.90 9.45 -2.86
N ASP A 25 -13.83 8.90 -3.65
CA ASP A 25 -14.69 7.78 -3.25
C ASP A 25 -14.14 6.41 -3.65
N LYS A 26 -13.14 6.39 -4.55
CA LYS A 26 -12.46 5.17 -5.01
C LYS A 26 -11.04 5.05 -4.49
N SER A 27 -10.44 6.16 -4.03
CA SER A 27 -9.08 6.19 -3.48
C SER A 27 -8.99 5.33 -2.22
N GLY A 28 -7.95 4.50 -2.17
CA GLY A 28 -7.57 3.77 -0.98
C GLY A 28 -6.09 3.44 -0.98
N LYS A 29 -5.67 2.62 -0.02
CA LYS A 29 -4.27 2.25 0.16
C LYS A 29 -4.07 0.79 0.54
N TRP A 30 -3.01 0.21 0.00
CA TRP A 30 -2.35 -0.94 0.63
C TRP A 30 -1.40 -0.46 1.71
N MET A 31 -1.27 -1.21 2.79
CA MET A 31 -0.48 -0.82 3.96
C MET A 31 0.63 -1.83 4.24
N TYR A 32 1.82 -1.32 4.58
CA TYR A 32 2.95 -2.09 5.06
C TYR A 32 3.39 -1.51 6.41
N PHE A 33 3.47 -2.33 7.45
CA PHE A 33 3.94 -1.93 8.77
C PHE A 33 5.43 -2.24 8.91
N TRP A 34 6.21 -1.22 9.24
CA TRP A 34 7.67 -1.26 9.18
C TRP A 34 8.29 -0.81 10.50
N THR A 35 9.51 -1.30 10.75
CA THR A 35 10.37 -0.92 11.88
C THR A 35 11.77 -0.50 11.41
N ASP A 36 12.04 -0.61 10.11
CA ASP A 36 13.27 -0.19 9.48
C ASP A 36 12.99 1.03 8.60
N ARG A 37 13.48 2.18 9.05
CA ARG A 37 13.27 3.45 8.38
C ARG A 37 13.98 3.53 7.03
N ALA A 38 15.21 3.04 6.94
CA ALA A 38 15.97 3.11 5.69
C ALA A 38 15.29 2.24 4.62
N PHE A 39 14.87 1.03 5.02
CA PHE A 39 14.17 0.12 4.12
C PHE A 39 12.84 0.70 3.63
N VAL A 40 12.01 1.30 4.49
CA VAL A 40 10.73 1.86 4.03
C VAL A 40 10.92 3.05 3.07
N GLU A 41 11.95 3.86 3.28
CA GLU A 41 12.27 4.97 2.37
C GLU A 41 12.67 4.45 0.98
N GLU A 42 13.47 3.38 0.91
CA GLU A 42 13.83 2.71 -0.34
C GLU A 42 12.59 2.12 -1.03
N VAL A 43 11.76 1.38 -0.30
CA VAL A 43 10.54 0.77 -0.83
C VAL A 43 9.59 1.83 -1.40
N CYS A 44 9.38 2.95 -0.70
CA CYS A 44 8.52 4.02 -1.19
C CYS A 44 9.11 4.71 -2.44
N LYS A 45 10.42 5.01 -2.46
CA LYS A 45 11.08 5.58 -3.65
C LYS A 45 11.00 4.63 -4.84
N GLU A 46 11.27 3.34 -4.63
CA GLU A 46 11.24 2.33 -5.68
C GLU A 46 9.85 2.19 -6.28
N ALA A 47 8.81 2.13 -5.45
CA ALA A 47 7.43 2.02 -5.90
C ALA A 47 7.01 3.18 -6.83
N ILE A 48 7.48 4.41 -6.56
CA ILE A 48 7.27 5.55 -7.46
C ILE A 48 8.14 5.44 -8.70
N SER A 49 9.45 5.23 -8.52
CA SER A 49 10.41 5.30 -9.64
C SER A 49 10.13 4.25 -10.73
N THR A 50 9.61 3.09 -10.34
CA THR A 50 9.27 1.94 -11.21
C THR A 50 7.81 1.93 -11.66
N GLY A 51 6.98 2.87 -11.19
CA GLY A 51 5.58 3.00 -11.60
C GLY A 51 4.65 1.93 -11.05
N VAL A 52 4.95 1.43 -9.85
CA VAL A 52 4.03 0.58 -9.08
C VAL A 52 2.84 1.41 -8.60
N VAL A 53 3.08 2.61 -8.06
CA VAL A 53 2.05 3.59 -7.72
C VAL A 53 2.52 5.01 -8.05
N SER A 54 1.58 5.94 -8.15
CA SER A 54 1.86 7.37 -8.35
C SER A 54 2.04 8.14 -7.04
N ILE A 55 1.52 7.59 -5.92
CA ILE A 55 1.57 8.18 -4.58
C ILE A 55 1.87 7.09 -3.55
N ALA A 56 2.94 7.29 -2.78
CA ALA A 56 3.26 6.52 -1.59
C ALA A 56 3.61 7.47 -0.44
N LYS A 57 3.41 7.02 0.80
CA LYS A 57 3.91 7.75 1.97
C LYS A 57 4.22 6.80 3.11
N HIS A 58 5.08 7.22 4.03
CA HIS A 58 5.21 6.55 5.32
C HIS A 58 5.22 7.55 6.48
N SER A 59 4.94 7.05 7.69
CA SER A 59 5.02 7.86 8.91
C SER A 59 6.42 8.46 9.06
N ASP A 60 6.53 9.71 9.48
CA ASP A 60 7.83 10.33 9.78
C ASP A 60 8.26 10.02 11.23
N ALA A 61 8.56 8.74 11.49
CA ALA A 61 8.89 8.20 12.81
C ALA A 61 9.98 7.11 12.73
N SER A 62 10.28 6.44 13.86
CA SER A 62 11.21 5.30 13.94
C SER A 62 10.61 3.97 13.50
N ASP A 63 9.29 3.83 13.63
CA ASP A 63 8.47 2.75 13.08
C ASP A 63 7.14 3.34 12.58
N GLY A 64 6.33 2.53 11.88
CA GLY A 64 5.00 2.95 11.53
C GLY A 64 4.40 2.21 10.34
N VAL A 65 3.67 2.96 9.52
CA VAL A 65 2.97 2.42 8.35
C VAL A 65 3.40 3.16 7.08
N ALA A 66 3.58 2.40 6.01
CA ALA A 66 3.69 2.89 4.65
C ALA A 66 2.38 2.61 3.92
N CYS A 67 1.92 3.57 3.12
CA CYS A 67 0.67 3.51 2.37
C CYS A 67 0.97 3.69 0.89
N PHE A 68 0.41 2.81 0.05
CA PHE A 68 0.57 2.80 -1.40
C PHE A 68 -0.80 3.00 -2.02
N TYR A 69 -1.00 4.15 -2.66
CA TYR A 69 -2.32 4.63 -3.05
C TYR A 69 -2.65 4.29 -4.49
N LEU A 70 -3.91 3.91 -4.70
CA LEU A 70 -4.52 3.64 -6.00
C LEU A 70 -6.05 3.66 -5.87
N GLN A 71 -6.74 3.50 -6.98
CA GLN A 71 -8.20 3.42 -7.04
C GLN A 71 -8.65 1.97 -6.86
N ILE A 72 -9.74 1.73 -6.13
CA ILE A 72 -10.24 0.36 -5.84
C ILE A 72 -10.62 -0.45 -7.09
N ASP A 73 -10.96 0.22 -8.18
CA ASP A 73 -11.30 -0.38 -9.48
C ASP A 73 -10.10 -0.52 -10.43
N ASP A 74 -8.90 -0.07 -10.04
CA ASP A 74 -7.65 -0.27 -10.81
C ASP A 74 -7.05 -1.66 -10.55
N PHE A 75 -7.72 -2.71 -11.04
CA PHE A 75 -7.28 -4.09 -10.85
C PHE A 75 -5.85 -4.35 -11.37
N GLY A 76 -5.45 -3.67 -12.45
CA GLY A 76 -4.09 -3.74 -12.99
C GLY A 76 -3.06 -3.16 -12.02
N GLY A 77 -3.33 -1.99 -11.45
CA GLY A 77 -2.54 -1.38 -10.39
C GLY A 77 -2.48 -2.24 -9.14
N HIS A 78 -3.60 -2.84 -8.71
CA HIS A 78 -3.61 -3.76 -7.57
C HIS A 78 -2.67 -4.95 -7.79
N LYS A 79 -2.69 -5.58 -8.97
CA LYS A 79 -1.77 -6.68 -9.30
C LYS A 79 -0.30 -6.22 -9.25
N LYS A 80 0.03 -5.02 -9.74
CA LYS A 80 1.38 -4.45 -9.66
C LYS A 80 1.84 -4.25 -8.22
N VAL A 81 1.01 -3.64 -7.37
CA VAL A 81 1.33 -3.42 -5.95
C VAL A 81 1.51 -4.74 -5.22
N ILE A 82 0.61 -5.70 -5.44
CA ILE A 82 0.69 -7.01 -4.80
C ILE A 82 1.95 -7.74 -5.24
N ARG A 83 2.29 -7.74 -6.54
CA ARG A 83 3.53 -8.35 -7.03
C ARG A 83 4.75 -7.72 -6.36
N PHE A 84 4.79 -6.39 -6.33
CA PHE A 84 5.85 -5.64 -5.65
C PHE A 84 5.97 -6.02 -4.16
N PHE A 85 4.84 -6.14 -3.45
CA PHE A 85 4.82 -6.54 -2.04
C PHE A 85 5.34 -7.97 -1.83
N LEU A 86 4.99 -8.90 -2.72
CA LEU A 86 5.46 -10.28 -2.65
C LEU A 86 6.96 -10.37 -2.93
N ASP A 87 7.44 -9.71 -3.99
CA ASP A 87 8.84 -9.70 -4.39
C ASP A 87 9.75 -9.08 -3.32
N LYS A 88 9.25 -8.07 -2.59
CA LYS A 88 9.96 -7.40 -1.49
C LYS A 88 9.70 -8.03 -0.11
N GLY A 89 8.88 -9.07 0.00
CA GLY A 89 8.55 -9.71 1.27
C GLY A 89 7.76 -8.84 2.25
N LEU A 90 6.99 -7.87 1.76
CA LEU A 90 6.24 -6.89 2.58
C LEU A 90 4.96 -7.49 3.19
N VAL A 91 4.48 -8.62 2.67
CA VAL A 91 3.35 -9.36 3.25
C VAL A 91 3.88 -10.38 4.23
N LYS A 92 3.56 -10.20 5.51
CA LYS A 92 3.87 -11.17 6.55
C LYS A 92 3.27 -12.54 6.22
N LYS A 93 3.94 -13.59 6.68
CA LYS A 93 3.44 -14.97 6.65
C LYS A 93 3.12 -15.45 8.06
N THR A 94 2.11 -16.30 8.16
CA THR A 94 1.80 -17.07 9.37
C THR A 94 2.87 -18.11 9.66
N LYS A 95 2.84 -18.74 10.84
CA LYS A 95 3.75 -19.86 11.18
C LYS A 95 3.68 -21.03 10.18
N ALA A 96 2.52 -21.23 9.54
CA ALA A 96 2.30 -22.26 8.53
C ALA A 96 2.75 -21.83 7.11
N GLY A 97 3.44 -20.70 6.96
CA GLY A 97 3.94 -20.20 5.68
C GLY A 97 2.91 -19.49 4.80
N ARG A 98 1.62 -19.48 5.18
CA ARG A 98 0.56 -18.76 4.45
C ARG A 98 0.67 -17.25 4.62
N PHE A 99 0.46 -16.48 3.55
CA PHE A 99 0.37 -15.02 3.59
C PHE A 99 -0.83 -14.54 4.43
N TYR A 100 -0.64 -13.48 5.21
CA TYR A 100 -1.76 -12.80 5.87
C TYR A 100 -2.66 -12.13 4.83
N ASP A 101 -3.97 -12.26 5.00
CA ASP A 101 -4.97 -11.69 4.10
C ASP A 101 -5.18 -10.19 4.36
N ILE A 102 -4.16 -9.40 4.04
CA ILE A 102 -4.20 -7.94 4.21
C ILE A 102 -5.32 -7.33 3.36
N SER A 103 -5.89 -6.24 3.86
CA SER A 103 -6.99 -5.53 3.20
C SER A 103 -6.52 -4.24 2.55
N PHE A 104 -7.11 -3.91 1.41
CA PHE A 104 -7.07 -2.57 0.85
C PHE A 104 -8.04 -1.68 1.64
N LYS A 105 -7.56 -0.55 2.14
CA LYS A 105 -8.37 0.36 2.97
C LYS A 105 -8.72 1.62 2.19
N LEU A 106 -10.02 1.83 1.97
CA LEU A 106 -10.50 3.06 1.33
C LEU A 106 -10.30 4.29 2.22
N ASP A 107 -10.09 5.44 1.59
CA ASP A 107 -9.94 6.70 2.31
C ASP A 107 -11.26 7.15 2.95
N ASN A 108 -12.42 6.85 2.35
CA ASN A 108 -13.72 7.14 2.97
C ASN A 108 -13.92 6.38 4.29
N GLN A 109 -13.50 5.12 4.37
CA GLN A 109 -13.51 4.33 5.61
C GLN A 109 -12.57 4.94 6.66
N THR A 110 -11.42 5.47 6.22
CA THR A 110 -10.49 6.19 7.11
C THR A 110 -11.14 7.46 7.66
N ARG A 111 -11.82 8.24 6.81
CA ARG A 111 -12.55 9.47 7.20
C ARG A 111 -13.73 9.19 8.12
N ALA A 112 -14.42 8.07 7.91
CA ALA A 112 -15.55 7.62 8.72
C ALA A 112 -15.13 6.99 10.07
N GLY A 113 -13.83 6.86 10.34
CA GLY A 113 -13.35 6.25 11.58
C GLY A 113 -13.53 4.72 11.64
N GLU A 114 -13.64 4.05 10.50
CA GLU A 114 -13.79 2.59 10.45
C GLU A 114 -12.46 1.90 10.76
N TYR A 115 -12.31 1.42 11.99
CA TYR A 115 -11.19 0.63 12.50
C TYR A 115 -11.70 -0.54 13.34
N GLY A 116 -10.85 -1.54 13.59
CA GLY A 116 -11.21 -2.72 14.38
C GLY A 116 -12.42 -3.45 13.81
N ASP A 117 -13.40 -3.75 14.66
CA ASP A 117 -14.62 -4.48 14.30
C ASP A 117 -15.51 -3.74 13.29
N ASN A 118 -15.38 -2.41 13.21
CA ASN A 118 -16.13 -1.59 12.26
C ASN A 118 -15.49 -1.58 10.86
N PHE A 119 -14.27 -2.07 10.70
CA PHE A 119 -13.60 -2.11 9.41
C PHE A 119 -13.98 -3.36 8.62
N LYS A 120 -14.56 -3.15 7.42
CA LYS A 120 -14.84 -4.21 6.46
C LYS A 120 -13.98 -4.02 5.21
N GLY A 121 -12.93 -4.84 5.08
CA GLY A 121 -12.08 -4.87 3.89
C GLY A 121 -12.84 -5.45 2.69
N ARG A 122 -13.31 -4.57 1.80
CA ARG A 122 -14.05 -4.93 0.57
C ARG A 122 -13.17 -5.64 -0.45
N LEU A 123 -11.88 -5.30 -0.47
CA LEU A 123 -10.88 -5.86 -1.34
C LEU A 123 -9.70 -6.32 -0.48
N ARG A 124 -9.26 -7.56 -0.69
CA ARG A 124 -8.25 -8.25 0.11
C ARG A 124 -7.25 -8.97 -0.78
N LEU A 125 -6.11 -9.35 -0.19
CA LEU A 125 -5.06 -10.07 -0.90
C LEU A 125 -5.58 -11.39 -1.50
N SER A 126 -6.44 -12.10 -0.77
CA SER A 126 -7.09 -13.33 -1.21
C SER A 126 -7.97 -13.18 -2.45
N ASN A 127 -8.38 -11.97 -2.82
CA ASN A 127 -9.07 -11.72 -4.09
C ASN A 127 -8.13 -11.83 -5.30
N PHE A 128 -6.82 -11.68 -5.12
CA PHE A 128 -5.84 -11.64 -6.20
C PHE A 128 -4.91 -12.85 -6.26
N ILE A 129 -4.59 -13.46 -5.12
CA ILE A 129 -3.63 -14.55 -5.04
C ILE A 129 -4.15 -15.72 -4.20
N ASP A 130 -3.56 -16.89 -4.42
CA ASP A 130 -3.59 -17.97 -3.44
C ASP A 130 -2.66 -17.63 -2.27
N LEU A 131 -3.19 -17.60 -1.05
CA LEU A 131 -2.43 -17.22 0.14
C LEU A 131 -1.41 -18.28 0.59
N GLY A 132 -1.49 -19.51 0.08
CA GLY A 132 -0.55 -20.59 0.39
C GLY A 132 0.75 -20.49 -0.41
N ASN A 133 0.67 -20.14 -1.69
CA ASN A 133 1.83 -20.13 -2.59
C ASN A 133 2.13 -18.77 -3.25
N GLY A 134 1.23 -17.80 -3.13
CA GLY A 134 1.41 -16.45 -3.70
C GLY A 134 1.13 -16.35 -5.20
N ALA A 135 0.63 -17.42 -5.84
CA ALA A 135 0.28 -17.41 -7.25
C ALA A 135 -0.96 -16.54 -7.50
N PHE A 136 -0.92 -15.72 -8.55
CA PHE A 136 -2.05 -14.92 -8.96
C PHE A 136 -3.20 -15.80 -9.50
N LYS A 137 -4.42 -15.36 -9.24
CA LYS A 137 -5.67 -15.88 -9.82
C LYS A 137 -6.01 -15.17 -11.14
#